data_AF-A0A177C6X7-F1
#
_entry.id   AF-A0A177C6X7-F1
#
_cell.length_a   1.000
_cell.length_b   1.000
_cell.length_c   1.000
_cell.angle_alpha   90.00
_cell.angle_beta   90.00
_cell.angle_gamma   90.00
#
_symmetry.space_group_name_H-M   'P 1'
#
loop_
_entity.id
_entity.type
_entity.pdbx_description
1 polymer ?
#
loop_
_entity_poly.entity_id
_entity_poly.type
_entity_poly.pdbx_seq_one_letter_code
_entity_poly.pdbx_strand_id
1 'polypeptide(L)'
;MQGQLTKLSTHEFQVYTRMMSKFKATGTGSAFDQAFDDVLINLCRIEEDDHILKGVPHILWFPHLNKGFAQFLRFVWQYDLKNHIKNIVVYTDKEYQLRHVSTADAPLAHAVREIWDQVFSNLDPNRVVVAAPPSTLSALLDSQMLSSDAWAFDMKMHYVEFLQQDPQRAAHRNPECRPWGNALVHRKPWTHLGYNEGSSITAYSTYEYHLKQSPKMLYLTLLRLAKEVQDCCNITSFSFIGVFPFNTNMNAIIHALQKIPTLRKIQVQLAPGPENDLLSTPKRLGRAQSSDLWLEWNGCYSGLAGLLGTQEFGDGSKFVSNDCGEKEVAKEVEEYIESLQNRGQGWRKDGHGAWIRDTRLDQEIGPDEHVEDAESALHQLMLAAAHELGGDSYQVLHNQNEQSTDMI
;
A
#
# COMPACT_ATOMS: atom_id res chain seq x y z
N MET A 1 -42.19 -21.37 -5.52
CA MET A 1 -40.97 -21.28 -4.69
C MET A 1 -40.31 -22.63 -4.39
N GLN A 2 -41.03 -23.73 -4.14
CA GLN A 2 -40.40 -25.04 -3.83
C GLN A 2 -39.46 -25.62 -4.91
N GLY A 3 -39.72 -25.39 -6.21
CA GLY A 3 -38.87 -25.90 -7.30
C GLY A 3 -37.55 -25.14 -7.52
N GLN A 4 -37.33 -24.00 -6.87
CA GLN A 4 -36.05 -23.27 -6.92
C GLN A 4 -35.13 -23.64 -5.74
N LEU A 5 -35.70 -24.09 -4.61
CA LEU A 5 -34.93 -24.49 -3.43
C LEU A 5 -34.09 -25.75 -3.65
N THR A 6 -34.52 -26.64 -4.56
CA THR A 6 -33.78 -27.86 -4.91
C THR A 6 -32.58 -27.63 -5.83
N LYS A 7 -32.41 -26.40 -6.35
CA LYS A 7 -31.28 -26.00 -7.19
C LYS A 7 -30.22 -25.21 -6.43
N LEU A 8 -30.46 -24.92 -5.14
CA LEU A 8 -29.52 -24.21 -4.29
C LEU A 8 -28.32 -25.10 -3.95
N SER A 9 -27.14 -24.52 -3.90
CA SER A 9 -25.98 -25.15 -3.28
C SER A 9 -26.27 -25.44 -1.80
N THR A 10 -25.48 -26.33 -1.18
CA THR A 10 -25.61 -26.58 0.28
C THR A 10 -25.41 -25.31 1.09
N HIS A 11 -24.50 -24.45 0.64
CA HIS A 11 -24.23 -23.15 1.27
C HIS A 11 -25.40 -22.18 1.04
N GLU A 12 -25.92 -22.05 -0.17
CA GLU A 12 -27.08 -21.19 -0.47
C GLU A 12 -28.33 -21.59 0.31
N PHE A 13 -28.55 -22.88 0.52
CA PHE A 13 -29.66 -23.39 1.32
C PHE A 13 -29.51 -23.00 2.81
N GLN A 14 -28.29 -23.02 3.35
CA GLN A 14 -28.01 -22.57 4.71
C GLN A 14 -28.22 -21.06 4.86
N VAL A 15 -27.74 -20.27 3.90
CA VAL A 15 -27.98 -18.82 3.84
C VAL A 15 -29.47 -18.52 3.82
N TYR A 16 -30.22 -19.17 2.93
CA TYR A 16 -31.68 -19.05 2.84
C TYR A 16 -32.39 -19.39 4.16
N THR A 17 -32.01 -20.49 4.80
CA THR A 17 -32.61 -20.93 6.07
C THR A 17 -32.35 -19.93 7.19
N ARG A 18 -31.13 -19.40 7.29
CA ARG A 18 -30.77 -18.37 8.28
C ARG A 18 -31.47 -17.05 8.00
N MET A 19 -31.57 -16.63 6.74
CA MET A 19 -32.36 -15.46 6.34
C MET A 19 -33.81 -15.60 6.79
N MET A 20 -34.46 -16.72 6.49
CA MET A 20 -35.84 -16.98 6.89
C MET A 20 -36.03 -17.00 8.42
N SER A 21 -35.03 -17.47 9.17
CA SER A 21 -35.08 -17.45 10.64
C SER A 21 -35.00 -16.04 11.20
N LYS A 22 -34.14 -15.18 10.66
CA LYS A 22 -34.04 -13.76 11.04
C LYS A 22 -35.30 -12.99 10.62
N PHE A 23 -35.83 -13.27 9.44
CA PHE A 23 -37.06 -12.67 8.92
C PHE A 23 -38.26 -12.86 9.86
N LYS A 24 -38.37 -14.06 10.45
CA LYS A 24 -39.42 -14.36 11.44
C LYS A 24 -39.22 -13.61 12.76
N ALA A 25 -38.00 -13.16 13.07
CA ALA A 25 -37.65 -12.53 14.33
C ALA A 25 -37.82 -10.99 14.32
N THR A 26 -37.66 -10.31 13.17
CA THR A 26 -37.57 -8.84 13.12
C THR A 26 -38.86 -8.08 12.80
N GLY A 27 -39.92 -8.72 12.28
CA GLY A 27 -41.21 -8.06 12.03
C GLY A 27 -41.18 -7.00 10.90
N THR A 28 -42.32 -6.84 10.22
CA THR A 28 -42.45 -6.04 8.99
C THR A 28 -42.55 -4.54 9.25
N GLY A 29 -41.52 -3.77 8.89
CA GLY A 29 -41.62 -2.32 8.71
C GLY A 29 -40.31 -1.60 9.03
N SER A 30 -39.67 -1.01 8.01
CA SER A 30 -38.46 -0.17 8.01
C SER A 30 -37.12 -0.75 8.51
N ALA A 31 -37.09 -1.71 9.44
CA ALA A 31 -35.85 -2.45 9.79
C ALA A 31 -35.39 -3.45 8.70
N PHE A 32 -36.08 -3.43 7.55
CA PHE A 32 -35.99 -4.44 6.51
C PHE A 32 -34.68 -4.38 5.73
N ASP A 33 -34.21 -3.18 5.35
CA ASP A 33 -33.02 -3.04 4.51
C ASP A 33 -31.73 -3.21 5.31
N GLN A 34 -31.61 -2.56 6.47
CA GLN A 34 -30.43 -2.71 7.34
C GLN A 34 -30.28 -4.12 7.92
N ALA A 35 -31.38 -4.76 8.37
CA ALA A 35 -31.28 -6.13 8.88
C ALA A 35 -31.01 -7.15 7.76
N PHE A 36 -31.41 -6.87 6.52
CA PHE A 36 -31.12 -7.71 5.36
C PHE A 36 -29.68 -7.55 4.89
N ASP A 37 -29.17 -6.31 4.82
CA ASP A 37 -27.77 -6.02 4.56
C ASP A 37 -26.87 -6.64 5.63
N ASP A 38 -27.17 -6.48 6.92
CA ASP A 38 -26.41 -7.11 8.00
C ASP A 38 -26.44 -8.64 7.93
N VAL A 39 -27.55 -9.23 7.47
CA VAL A 39 -27.68 -10.68 7.27
C VAL A 39 -26.84 -11.14 6.07
N LEU A 40 -26.87 -10.41 4.94
CA LEU A 40 -26.02 -10.68 3.78
C LEU A 40 -24.54 -10.51 4.10
N ILE A 41 -24.18 -9.44 4.81
CA ILE A 41 -22.83 -9.09 5.24
C ILE A 41 -22.28 -10.14 6.21
N ASN A 42 -23.09 -10.62 7.15
CA ASN A 42 -22.66 -11.63 8.11
C ASN A 42 -22.72 -13.07 7.57
N LEU A 43 -23.47 -13.35 6.48
CA LEU A 43 -23.75 -14.72 6.04
C LEU A 43 -23.28 -15.08 4.63
N CYS A 44 -22.99 -14.14 3.75
CA CYS A 44 -22.65 -14.46 2.36
C CYS A 44 -21.13 -14.45 2.12
N ARG A 45 -20.45 -15.49 2.60
CA ARG A 45 -19.23 -15.96 1.91
C ARG A 45 -19.68 -16.63 0.62
N ILE A 46 -19.75 -15.91 -0.50
CA ILE A 46 -20.13 -16.52 -1.78
C ILE A 46 -19.11 -17.62 -2.13
N GLU A 47 -19.54 -18.88 -2.15
CA GLU A 47 -18.76 -20.00 -2.62
C GLU A 47 -18.77 -20.11 -4.16
N GLU A 48 -17.81 -20.85 -4.72
CA GLU A 48 -17.75 -21.05 -6.18
C GLU A 48 -18.99 -21.73 -6.76
N ASP A 49 -19.71 -22.52 -5.96
CA ASP A 49 -20.89 -23.26 -6.39
C ASP A 49 -22.21 -22.47 -6.20
N ASP A 50 -22.13 -21.23 -5.68
CA ASP A 50 -23.30 -20.41 -5.38
C ASP A 50 -23.80 -19.65 -6.61
N HIS A 51 -24.36 -20.37 -7.57
CA HIS A 51 -24.82 -19.82 -8.83
C HIS A 51 -25.92 -18.74 -8.67
N ILE A 52 -26.75 -18.85 -7.64
CA ILE A 52 -27.83 -17.91 -7.36
C ILE A 52 -27.27 -16.67 -6.66
N LEU A 53 -26.44 -16.83 -5.63
CA LEU A 53 -25.82 -15.67 -4.95
C LEU A 53 -24.91 -14.88 -5.90
N LYS A 54 -24.21 -15.54 -6.81
CA LYS A 54 -23.43 -14.87 -7.87
C LYS A 54 -24.28 -14.01 -8.81
N GLY A 55 -25.56 -14.35 -8.99
CA GLY A 55 -26.51 -13.62 -9.82
C GLY A 55 -27.24 -12.47 -9.11
N VAL A 56 -27.09 -12.35 -7.78
CA VAL A 56 -27.74 -11.29 -7.00
C VAL A 56 -26.92 -10.00 -7.12
N PRO A 57 -27.51 -8.90 -7.63
CA PRO A 57 -26.85 -7.61 -7.57
C PRO A 57 -26.67 -7.20 -6.10
N HIS A 58 -25.49 -6.70 -5.75
CA HIS A 58 -25.13 -6.12 -4.44
C HIS A 58 -24.64 -7.07 -3.33
N ILE A 59 -24.30 -8.34 -3.61
CA ILE A 59 -23.63 -9.16 -2.58
C ILE A 59 -22.17 -8.72 -2.42
N LEU A 60 -21.78 -8.43 -1.17
CA LEU A 60 -20.38 -8.19 -0.81
C LEU A 60 -19.61 -9.51 -0.87
N TRP A 61 -18.56 -9.55 -1.68
CA TRP A 61 -17.65 -10.68 -1.73
C TRP A 61 -16.58 -10.52 -0.66
N PHE A 62 -16.59 -11.37 0.36
CA PHE A 62 -15.47 -11.42 1.30
C PHE A 62 -14.35 -12.32 0.75
N PRO A 63 -13.09 -11.87 0.89
CA PRO A 63 -11.96 -12.67 0.46
C PRO A 63 -11.89 -13.94 1.30
N HIS A 64 -11.58 -15.05 0.64
CA HIS A 64 -11.38 -16.35 1.27
C HIS A 64 -10.40 -17.19 0.44
N LEU A 65 -9.77 -18.17 1.09
CA LEU A 65 -8.89 -19.11 0.41
C LEU A 65 -9.71 -20.14 -0.37
N ASN A 66 -9.18 -20.57 -1.51
CA ASN A 66 -9.81 -21.60 -2.35
C ASN A 66 -9.98 -22.92 -1.57
N LYS A 67 -11.06 -23.67 -1.82
CA LYS A 67 -11.30 -25.04 -1.31
C LYS A 67 -10.08 -25.98 -1.50
N GLY A 68 -9.33 -25.81 -2.59
CA GLY A 68 -8.08 -26.54 -2.85
C GLY A 68 -6.97 -26.28 -1.83
N PHE A 69 -6.98 -25.13 -1.14
CA PHE A 69 -5.99 -24.81 -0.11
C PHE A 69 -6.03 -25.81 1.05
N ALA A 70 -7.22 -26.26 1.47
CA ALA A 70 -7.34 -27.26 2.52
C ALA A 70 -6.72 -28.62 2.12
N GLN A 71 -6.85 -29.01 0.85
CA GLN A 71 -6.22 -30.24 0.33
C GLN A 71 -4.70 -30.08 0.28
N PHE A 72 -4.23 -28.91 -0.17
CA PHE A 72 -2.81 -28.57 -0.13
C PHE A 72 -2.25 -28.62 1.29
N LEU A 73 -2.95 -28.07 2.29
CA LEU A 73 -2.51 -28.13 3.68
C LEU A 73 -2.42 -29.56 4.21
N ARG A 74 -3.35 -30.45 3.82
CA ARG A 74 -3.24 -31.88 4.16
C ARG A 74 -1.97 -32.50 3.59
N PHE A 75 -1.62 -32.19 2.35
CA PHE A 75 -0.36 -32.62 1.74
C PHE A 75 0.85 -32.06 2.51
N VAL A 76 0.85 -30.76 2.83
CA VAL A 76 1.94 -30.13 3.61
C VAL A 76 2.13 -30.81 4.95
N TRP A 77 1.05 -31.11 5.67
CA TRP A 77 1.11 -31.80 6.95
C TRP A 77 1.55 -33.26 6.82
N GLN A 78 1.06 -33.99 5.81
CA GLN A 78 1.40 -35.40 5.58
C GLN A 78 2.91 -35.59 5.37
N TYR A 79 3.57 -34.62 4.74
CA TYR A 79 5.00 -34.69 4.39
C TYR A 79 5.88 -33.73 5.22
N ASP A 80 5.36 -33.13 6.29
CA ASP A 80 6.06 -32.16 7.16
C ASP A 80 6.74 -31.01 6.39
N LEU A 81 6.06 -30.47 5.37
CA LEU A 81 6.64 -29.48 4.45
C LEU A 81 6.52 -28.03 4.95
N LYS A 82 6.00 -27.81 6.17
CA LYS A 82 5.71 -26.46 6.70
C LYS A 82 6.90 -25.51 6.58
N ASN A 83 8.09 -26.00 6.94
CA ASN A 83 9.33 -25.21 6.94
C ASN A 83 10.01 -25.16 5.57
N HIS A 84 9.58 -25.98 4.60
CA HIS A 84 10.15 -26.03 3.25
C HIS A 84 9.50 -24.99 2.32
N ILE A 85 8.29 -24.54 2.62
CA ILE A 85 7.58 -23.54 1.84
C ILE A 85 8.04 -22.14 2.25
N LYS A 86 8.98 -21.58 1.49
CA LYS A 86 9.59 -20.28 1.79
C LYS A 86 8.92 -19.08 1.13
N ASN A 87 8.23 -19.29 0.02
CA ASN A 87 7.64 -18.22 -0.77
C ASN A 87 6.16 -18.52 -1.03
N ILE A 88 5.30 -17.53 -0.80
CA ILE A 88 3.87 -17.62 -1.08
C ILE A 88 3.46 -16.43 -1.93
N VAL A 89 2.61 -16.69 -2.92
CA VAL A 89 1.91 -15.66 -3.68
C VAL A 89 0.42 -15.83 -3.43
N VAL A 90 -0.22 -14.78 -2.91
CA VAL A 90 -1.67 -14.67 -2.80
C VAL A 90 -2.13 -13.78 -3.94
N TYR A 91 -3.01 -14.28 -4.80
CA TYR A 91 -3.51 -13.48 -5.91
C TYR A 91 -5.03 -13.55 -6.03
N THR A 92 -5.61 -12.48 -6.54
CA THR A 92 -7.00 -12.45 -7.00
C THR A 92 -7.16 -11.37 -8.05
N ASP A 93 -8.04 -11.59 -9.02
CA ASP A 93 -8.49 -10.61 -10.02
C ASP A 93 -9.84 -9.99 -9.65
N LYS A 94 -10.43 -10.40 -8.52
CA LYS A 94 -11.73 -9.91 -8.07
C LYS A 94 -11.58 -8.57 -7.38
N GLU A 95 -12.32 -7.59 -7.84
CA GLU A 95 -12.46 -6.30 -7.19
C GLU A 95 -13.45 -6.36 -6.03
N TYR A 96 -12.99 -5.98 -4.85
CA TYR A 96 -13.84 -5.68 -3.73
C TYR A 96 -14.52 -4.34 -3.98
N GLN A 97 -15.83 -4.36 -4.19
CA GLN A 97 -16.61 -3.13 -4.27
C GLN A 97 -16.78 -2.59 -2.85
N LEU A 98 -15.98 -1.59 -2.50
CA LEU A 98 -16.09 -0.78 -1.29
C LEU A 98 -17.41 0.00 -1.32
N ARG A 99 -18.55 -0.68 -1.13
CA ARG A 99 -19.82 0.01 -0.90
C ARG A 99 -19.86 0.44 0.55
N HIS A 100 -20.34 1.67 0.76
CA HIS A 100 -20.48 2.40 2.02
C HIS A 100 -21.39 1.72 3.05
N VAL A 101 -21.14 0.45 3.38
CA VAL A 101 -21.81 -0.21 4.48
C VAL A 101 -20.84 -0.24 5.65
N SER A 102 -21.00 0.71 6.56
CA SER A 102 -20.18 0.84 7.77
C SER A 102 -20.17 -0.44 8.63
N THR A 103 -21.15 -1.33 8.44
CA THR A 103 -21.21 -2.63 9.13
C THR A 103 -20.37 -3.73 8.48
N ALA A 104 -19.81 -3.52 7.27
CA ALA A 104 -19.02 -4.51 6.54
C ALA A 104 -17.54 -4.55 6.92
N ASP A 105 -17.01 -3.51 7.58
CA ASP A 105 -15.58 -3.41 7.90
C ASP A 105 -15.12 -4.49 8.89
N ALA A 106 -15.90 -4.75 9.95
CA ALA A 106 -15.55 -5.77 10.94
C ALA A 106 -15.60 -7.22 10.37
N PRO A 107 -16.64 -7.62 9.61
CA PRO A 107 -16.65 -8.88 8.87
C PRO A 107 -15.50 -9.02 7.85
N LEU A 108 -15.16 -7.94 7.14
CA LEU A 108 -14.03 -7.93 6.20
C LEU A 108 -12.71 -8.18 6.93
N ALA A 109 -12.46 -7.43 8.00
CA ALA A 109 -11.26 -7.59 8.83
C ALA A 109 -11.17 -9.02 9.40
N HIS A 110 -12.29 -9.61 9.81
CA HIS A 110 -12.34 -11.01 10.25
C HIS A 110 -11.99 -11.98 9.11
N ALA A 111 -12.57 -11.81 7.92
CA ALA A 111 -12.29 -12.68 6.77
C ALA A 111 -10.81 -12.61 6.35
N VAL A 112 -10.25 -11.40 6.28
CA VAL A 112 -8.82 -11.18 5.97
C VAL A 112 -7.94 -11.78 7.07
N ARG A 113 -8.30 -11.63 8.34
CA ARG A 113 -7.57 -12.25 9.46
C ARG A 113 -7.55 -13.76 9.32
N GLU A 114 -8.68 -14.39 8.99
CA GLU A 114 -8.77 -15.83 8.82
C GLU A 114 -7.87 -16.35 7.67
N ILE A 115 -7.78 -15.62 6.56
CA ILE A 115 -6.85 -15.95 5.47
C ILE A 115 -5.42 -16.01 6.02
N TRP A 116 -4.99 -14.96 6.70
CA TRP A 116 -3.62 -14.89 7.22
C TRP A 116 -3.39 -15.88 8.37
N ASP A 117 -4.37 -16.14 9.22
CA ASP A 117 -4.29 -17.19 10.25
C ASP A 117 -4.08 -18.56 9.63
N GLN A 118 -4.85 -18.90 8.59
CA GLN A 118 -4.69 -20.17 7.89
C GLN A 118 -3.33 -20.27 7.19
N VAL A 119 -2.81 -19.19 6.60
CA VAL A 119 -1.49 -19.19 5.97
C VAL A 119 -0.40 -19.38 7.02
N PHE A 120 -0.33 -18.52 8.05
CA PHE A 120 0.81 -18.49 8.98
C PHE A 120 0.74 -19.54 10.11
N SER A 121 -0.42 -20.14 10.37
CA SER A 121 -0.51 -21.30 11.28
C SER A 121 0.08 -22.57 10.65
N ASN A 122 -0.08 -22.70 9.33
CA ASN A 122 0.23 -23.92 8.59
C ASN A 122 1.54 -23.86 7.80
N LEU A 123 1.96 -22.66 7.43
CA LEU A 123 3.14 -22.39 6.60
C LEU A 123 4.06 -21.42 7.35
N ASP A 124 5.38 -21.51 7.08
CA ASP A 124 6.36 -20.56 7.62
C ASP A 124 7.11 -19.84 6.49
N PRO A 125 6.42 -19.03 5.65
CA PRO A 125 7.04 -18.33 4.55
C PRO A 125 8.02 -17.26 5.04
N ASN A 126 9.11 -17.06 4.30
CA ASN A 126 10.00 -15.93 4.46
C ASN A 126 9.64 -14.79 3.51
N ARG A 127 8.91 -15.08 2.43
CA ARG A 127 8.44 -14.13 1.42
C ARG A 127 6.96 -14.32 1.15
N VAL A 128 6.21 -13.23 1.18
CA VAL A 128 4.80 -13.19 0.81
C VAL A 128 4.60 -12.09 -0.21
N VAL A 129 4.02 -12.43 -1.35
CA VAL A 129 3.57 -11.46 -2.36
C VAL A 129 2.06 -11.48 -2.42
N VAL A 130 1.43 -10.32 -2.41
CA VAL A 130 -0.01 -10.17 -2.65
C VAL A 130 -0.20 -9.40 -3.94
N ALA A 131 -0.89 -10.02 -4.89
CA ALA A 131 -1.24 -9.43 -6.18
C ALA A 131 -2.77 -9.29 -6.26
N ALA A 132 -3.29 -8.07 -6.27
CA ALA A 132 -4.74 -7.86 -6.31
C ALA A 132 -5.08 -6.48 -6.88
N PRO A 133 -6.34 -6.26 -7.33
CA PRO A 133 -6.83 -4.92 -7.63
C PRO A 133 -6.67 -3.98 -6.41
N PRO A 134 -6.49 -2.67 -6.60
CA PRO A 134 -6.17 -1.74 -5.51
C PRO A 134 -7.15 -1.80 -4.32
N SER A 135 -8.46 -1.91 -4.61
CA SER A 135 -9.49 -2.01 -3.58
C SER A 135 -9.36 -3.28 -2.75
N THR A 136 -9.19 -4.43 -3.40
CA THR A 136 -9.00 -5.73 -2.75
C THR A 136 -7.67 -5.81 -2.03
N LEU A 137 -6.60 -5.24 -2.60
CA LEU A 137 -5.29 -5.21 -1.98
C LEU A 137 -5.32 -4.41 -0.67
N SER A 138 -6.00 -3.27 -0.64
CA SER A 138 -6.15 -2.47 0.58
C SER A 138 -6.81 -3.29 1.70
N ALA A 139 -7.88 -4.03 1.38
CA ALA A 139 -8.54 -4.91 2.32
C ALA A 139 -7.62 -6.03 2.82
N LEU A 140 -6.90 -6.72 1.93
CA LEU A 140 -5.96 -7.79 2.29
C LEU A 140 -4.81 -7.31 3.19
N LEU A 141 -4.45 -6.03 3.07
CA LEU A 141 -3.46 -5.36 3.91
C LEU A 141 -4.01 -4.81 5.23
N ASP A 142 -5.32 -4.93 5.47
CA ASP A 142 -6.00 -4.30 6.60
C ASP A 142 -5.73 -2.78 6.62
N SER A 143 -5.86 -2.16 5.43
CA SER A 143 -5.64 -0.74 5.17
C SER A 143 -6.82 -0.14 4.39
N GLN A 144 -7.01 1.18 4.51
CA GLN A 144 -7.99 1.88 3.68
C GLN A 144 -7.42 2.16 2.28
N MET A 145 -8.31 2.27 1.29
CA MET A 145 -8.00 2.81 -0.02
C MET A 145 -8.44 4.28 -0.07
N LEU A 146 -7.53 5.19 0.21
CA LEU A 146 -7.79 6.64 0.07
C LEU A 146 -7.59 7.04 -1.39
N SER A 147 -8.63 6.92 -2.22
CA SER A 147 -8.68 7.52 -3.56
C SER A 147 -10.11 7.54 -4.09
N SER A 148 -10.56 8.72 -4.53
CA SER A 148 -11.78 8.92 -5.33
C SER A 148 -11.57 8.70 -6.82
N ASP A 149 -10.32 8.72 -7.26
CA ASP A 149 -9.92 8.80 -8.67
C ASP A 149 -9.21 7.56 -9.18
N ALA A 150 -9.27 6.44 -8.44
CA ALA A 150 -8.65 5.17 -8.82
C ALA A 150 -9.04 4.70 -10.24
N TRP A 151 -10.25 5.06 -10.68
CA TRP A 151 -10.74 4.81 -12.04
C TRP A 151 -9.88 5.45 -13.14
N ALA A 152 -9.22 6.59 -12.85
CA ALA A 152 -8.43 7.34 -13.82
C ALA A 152 -7.09 6.63 -14.15
N PHE A 153 -6.61 5.80 -13.22
CA PHE A 153 -5.33 5.10 -13.36
C PHE A 153 -5.46 3.76 -14.09
N ASP A 154 -6.66 3.17 -14.18
CA ASP A 154 -6.89 1.86 -14.83
C ASP A 154 -5.88 0.76 -14.40
N MET A 155 -5.41 0.84 -13.15
CA MET A 155 -4.45 -0.10 -12.57
C MET A 155 -5.19 -1.34 -12.09
N LYS A 156 -5.24 -2.37 -12.94
CA LYS A 156 -5.98 -3.60 -12.65
C LYS A 156 -5.40 -4.42 -11.50
N MET A 157 -4.09 -4.31 -11.29
CA MET A 157 -3.36 -5.13 -10.32
C MET A 157 -2.20 -4.33 -9.73
N HIS A 158 -2.13 -4.30 -8.41
CA HIS A 158 -0.97 -3.88 -7.66
C HIS A 158 -0.30 -5.10 -7.02
N TYR A 159 0.99 -4.97 -6.72
CA TYR A 159 1.75 -6.01 -6.05
C TYR A 159 2.40 -5.45 -4.79
N VAL A 160 2.27 -6.15 -3.68
CA VAL A 160 3.02 -5.86 -2.45
C VAL A 160 3.82 -7.09 -2.06
N GLU A 161 5.06 -6.88 -1.70
CA GLU A 161 5.99 -7.90 -1.28
C GLU A 161 6.44 -7.64 0.15
N PHE A 162 6.31 -8.66 1.00
CA PHE A 162 6.93 -8.69 2.31
C PHE A 162 7.97 -9.80 2.33
N LEU A 163 9.20 -9.47 2.75
CA LEU A 163 10.30 -10.41 2.82
C LEU A 163 11.04 -10.28 4.14
N GLN A 164 11.34 -11.41 4.76
CA GLN A 164 12.21 -11.55 5.93
C GLN A 164 13.50 -12.24 5.49
N GLN A 165 14.56 -11.45 5.26
CA GLN A 165 15.87 -11.95 4.86
C GLN A 165 16.67 -12.49 6.04
N ASP A 166 16.46 -11.93 7.24
CA ASP A 166 17.18 -12.31 8.45
C ASP A 166 16.32 -13.24 9.33
N PRO A 167 16.67 -14.54 9.43
CA PRO A 167 15.98 -15.49 10.29
C PRO A 167 16.16 -15.17 11.78
N GLN A 168 17.23 -14.48 12.20
CA GLN A 168 17.48 -14.18 13.61
C GLN A 168 16.46 -13.19 14.18
N ARG A 169 15.88 -12.33 13.34
CA ARG A 169 14.75 -11.48 13.72
C ARG A 169 13.50 -12.26 14.13
N ALA A 170 13.40 -13.56 13.83
CA ALA A 170 12.31 -14.39 14.32
C ALA A 170 12.27 -14.49 15.86
N ALA A 171 13.37 -14.20 16.56
CA ALA A 171 13.42 -14.13 18.02
C ALA A 171 12.66 -12.92 18.59
N HIS A 172 12.44 -11.86 17.80
CA HIS A 172 11.76 -10.65 18.24
C HIS A 172 10.23 -10.77 18.15
N ARG A 173 9.65 -11.88 18.64
CA ARG A 173 8.20 -12.11 18.72
C ARG A 173 7.54 -11.52 19.99
N ASN A 174 8.22 -10.60 20.66
CA ASN A 174 7.67 -9.92 21.82
C ASN A 174 6.50 -8.99 21.39
N PRO A 175 5.34 -9.03 22.06
CA PRO A 175 4.24 -8.09 21.86
C PRO A 175 4.63 -6.61 21.99
N GLU A 176 5.67 -6.30 22.75
CA GLU A 176 6.20 -4.93 22.89
C GLU A 176 6.85 -4.42 21.61
N CYS A 177 7.35 -5.31 20.75
CA CYS A 177 8.00 -4.92 19.50
C CYS A 177 7.00 -4.54 18.41
N ARG A 178 5.80 -5.17 18.42
CA ARG A 178 4.73 -4.94 17.45
C ARG A 178 3.40 -5.61 17.82
N PRO A 179 2.26 -5.13 17.28
CA PRO A 179 0.95 -5.76 17.48
C PRO A 179 0.76 -6.99 16.58
N TRP A 180 1.10 -8.17 17.10
CA TRP A 180 0.99 -9.44 16.39
C TRP A 180 -0.45 -9.83 16.00
N GLY A 181 -0.60 -10.50 14.86
CA GLY A 181 -1.77 -11.34 14.56
C GLY A 181 -2.93 -10.69 13.80
N ASN A 182 -2.95 -9.35 13.61
CA ASN A 182 -4.10 -8.70 12.99
C ASN A 182 -3.97 -8.52 11.46
N ALA A 183 -2.83 -7.98 11.00
CA ALA A 183 -2.63 -7.61 9.60
C ALA A 183 -1.38 -8.30 9.03
N LEU A 184 -1.32 -8.48 7.70
CA LEU A 184 -0.16 -9.08 7.01
C LEU A 184 1.15 -8.40 7.42
N VAL A 185 1.12 -7.07 7.50
CA VAL A 185 2.27 -6.25 7.90
C VAL A 185 2.84 -6.68 9.25
N HIS A 186 2.02 -7.23 10.16
CA HIS A 186 2.39 -7.67 11.51
C HIS A 186 2.55 -9.19 11.69
N ARG A 187 2.42 -9.98 10.63
CA ARG A 187 2.53 -11.46 10.72
C ARG A 187 3.94 -11.96 10.96
N LYS A 188 4.95 -11.23 10.48
CA LYS A 188 6.38 -11.55 10.65
C LYS A 188 7.21 -10.27 10.71
N PRO A 189 8.37 -10.28 11.38
CA PRO A 189 9.30 -9.14 11.42
C PRO A 189 9.97 -8.96 10.06
N TRP A 190 9.20 -8.40 9.12
CA TRP A 190 9.61 -8.16 7.74
C TRP A 190 10.81 -7.22 7.71
N THR A 191 11.82 -7.58 6.93
CA THR A 191 13.02 -6.74 6.70
C THR A 191 12.87 -5.91 5.44
N HIS A 192 12.03 -6.34 4.51
CA HIS A 192 11.81 -5.69 3.24
C HIS A 192 10.31 -5.55 2.92
N LEU A 193 9.95 -4.36 2.43
CA LEU A 193 8.66 -4.06 1.81
C LEU A 193 8.90 -3.63 0.36
N GLY A 194 8.35 -4.37 -0.58
CA GLY A 194 8.32 -4.02 -2.00
C GLY A 194 6.91 -3.65 -2.43
N TYR A 195 6.79 -2.70 -3.35
CA TYR A 195 5.50 -2.29 -3.88
C TYR A 195 5.59 -1.97 -5.38
N ASN A 196 4.70 -2.57 -6.18
CA ASN A 196 4.54 -2.27 -7.58
C ASN A 196 3.12 -1.71 -7.80
N GLU A 197 3.06 -0.40 -8.04
CA GLU A 197 1.83 0.34 -8.33
C GLU A 197 1.36 0.13 -9.79
N GLY A 198 2.25 -0.28 -10.69
CA GLY A 198 1.95 -0.34 -12.11
C GLY A 198 2.21 0.99 -12.79
N SER A 199 1.39 1.35 -13.79
CA SER A 199 1.62 2.49 -14.68
C SER A 199 0.52 3.53 -14.54
N SER A 200 0.88 4.79 -14.29
CA SER A 200 -0.08 5.90 -14.18
C SER A 200 -0.33 6.63 -15.50
N ILE A 201 0.33 6.24 -16.60
CA ILE A 201 0.23 6.90 -17.93
C ILE A 201 -1.22 7.18 -18.37
N THR A 202 -2.13 6.26 -18.08
CA THR A 202 -3.58 6.39 -18.36
C THR A 202 -4.21 7.63 -17.71
N ALA A 203 -3.81 7.97 -16.48
CA ALA A 203 -4.33 9.12 -15.74
C ALA A 203 -3.97 10.45 -16.43
N TYR A 204 -2.81 10.54 -17.07
CA TYR A 204 -2.38 11.73 -17.83
C TYR A 204 -3.22 11.99 -19.09
N SER A 205 -3.99 11.00 -19.55
CA SER A 205 -4.95 11.20 -20.64
C SER A 205 -6.29 11.77 -20.18
N THR A 206 -6.49 11.95 -18.86
CA THR A 206 -7.72 12.48 -18.27
C THR A 206 -7.66 14.00 -18.12
N TYR A 207 -8.83 14.65 -18.16
CA TYR A 207 -8.95 16.08 -17.90
C TYR A 207 -8.55 16.40 -16.45
N GLU A 208 -7.82 17.49 -16.25
CA GLU A 208 -7.31 17.93 -14.94
C GLU A 208 -6.58 16.79 -14.20
N TYR A 209 -5.69 16.07 -14.91
CA TYR A 209 -4.95 14.95 -14.34
C TYR A 209 -4.25 15.33 -13.03
N HIS A 210 -3.75 16.57 -12.93
CA HIS A 210 -3.06 17.10 -11.75
C HIS A 210 -3.94 17.15 -10.48
N LEU A 211 -5.27 17.02 -10.60
CA LEU A 211 -6.19 16.90 -9.46
C LEU A 211 -6.48 15.45 -9.06
N LYS A 212 -6.02 14.47 -9.85
CA LYS A 212 -6.28 13.05 -9.60
C LYS A 212 -5.34 12.51 -8.54
N GLN A 213 -5.87 11.61 -7.70
CA GLN A 213 -5.10 10.95 -6.64
C GLN A 213 -5.02 9.46 -6.89
N SER A 214 -3.80 8.91 -6.96
CA SER A 214 -3.62 7.47 -7.03
C SER A 214 -4.01 6.82 -5.69
N PRO A 215 -4.31 5.52 -5.67
CA PRO A 215 -4.58 4.80 -4.43
C PRO A 215 -3.45 5.00 -3.40
N LYS A 216 -3.74 5.50 -2.19
CA LYS A 216 -2.72 5.78 -1.14
C LYS A 216 -2.53 4.64 -0.12
N MET A 217 -2.83 3.38 -0.45
CA MET A 217 -2.68 2.25 0.48
C MET A 217 -1.23 1.98 0.93
N LEU A 218 -0.24 2.25 0.07
CA LEU A 218 1.18 2.10 0.42
C LEU A 218 1.59 3.10 1.50
N TYR A 219 1.20 4.36 1.32
CA TYR A 219 1.42 5.43 2.31
C TYR A 219 0.87 5.04 3.69
N LEU A 220 -0.38 4.57 3.74
CA LEU A 220 -0.99 4.12 5.00
C LEU A 220 -0.28 2.91 5.62
N THR A 221 0.17 1.96 4.80
CA THR A 221 0.93 0.80 5.26
C THR A 221 2.27 1.21 5.86
N LEU A 222 2.98 2.17 5.23
CA LEU A 222 4.24 2.72 5.73
C LEU A 222 4.05 3.50 7.03
N LEU A 223 3.01 4.34 7.12
CA LEU A 223 2.68 5.04 8.37
C LEU A 223 2.36 4.07 9.51
N ARG A 224 1.64 2.98 9.21
CA ARG A 224 1.34 1.94 10.19
C ARG A 224 2.62 1.27 10.68
N LEU A 225 3.55 0.95 9.79
CA LEU A 225 4.87 0.43 10.15
C LEU A 225 5.64 1.42 11.04
N ALA A 226 5.69 2.69 10.67
CA ALA A 226 6.38 3.73 11.42
C ALA A 226 5.80 3.92 12.84
N LYS A 227 4.48 3.82 13.00
CA LYS A 227 3.79 4.06 14.27
C LYS A 227 3.74 2.82 15.19
N GLU A 228 3.53 1.64 14.62
CA GLU A 228 3.17 0.44 15.38
C GLU A 228 4.33 -0.53 15.56
N VAL A 229 5.46 -0.35 14.87
CA VAL A 229 6.60 -1.27 14.90
C VAL A 229 7.83 -0.58 15.48
N GLN A 230 8.42 -1.20 16.50
CA GLN A 230 9.67 -0.75 17.10
C GLN A 230 10.87 -0.97 16.16
N ASP A 231 11.92 -0.16 16.33
CA ASP A 231 13.11 -0.17 15.46
C ASP A 231 13.81 -1.53 15.37
N CYS A 232 13.77 -2.34 16.42
CA CYS A 232 14.35 -3.69 16.42
C CYS A 232 13.69 -4.65 15.39
N CYS A 233 12.48 -4.35 14.92
CA CYS A 233 11.67 -5.21 14.07
C CYS A 233 11.18 -4.55 12.79
N ASN A 234 11.51 -3.28 12.56
CA ASN A 234 10.99 -2.52 11.43
C ASN A 234 11.79 -2.81 10.15
N ILE A 235 11.23 -2.42 9.00
CA ILE A 235 11.82 -2.68 7.69
C ILE A 235 13.16 -1.95 7.55
N THR A 236 14.13 -2.61 6.95
CA THR A 236 15.45 -2.03 6.64
C THR A 236 15.63 -1.80 5.15
N SER A 237 14.75 -2.36 4.32
CA SER A 237 14.78 -2.19 2.88
C SER A 237 13.39 -1.91 2.33
N PHE A 238 13.33 -1.01 1.37
CA PHE A 238 12.12 -0.63 0.66
C PHE A 238 12.38 -0.69 -0.85
N SER A 239 11.44 -1.23 -1.62
CA SER A 239 11.44 -1.12 -3.08
C SER A 239 10.12 -0.59 -3.61
N PHE A 240 10.17 0.30 -4.59
CA PHE A 240 8.99 0.88 -5.23
C PHE A 240 9.14 0.86 -6.74
N ILE A 241 8.11 0.36 -7.42
CA ILE A 241 7.99 0.38 -8.88
C ILE A 241 6.67 1.07 -9.20
N GLY A 242 6.75 2.18 -9.91
CA GLY A 242 5.59 2.89 -10.44
C GLY A 242 6.01 3.60 -11.70
N VAL A 243 5.42 3.30 -12.85
CA VAL A 243 5.79 3.93 -14.11
C VAL A 243 5.06 5.28 -14.23
N PHE A 244 5.85 6.35 -14.22
CA PHE A 244 5.43 7.75 -14.14
C PHE A 244 4.41 7.98 -13.02
N PRO A 245 4.77 7.74 -11.75
CA PRO A 245 3.87 8.01 -10.65
C PRO A 245 3.71 9.52 -10.48
N PHE A 246 2.59 9.94 -9.91
CA PHE A 246 2.40 11.35 -9.59
C PHE A 246 3.34 11.75 -8.45
N ASN A 247 3.98 12.91 -8.58
CA ASN A 247 4.85 13.50 -7.58
C ASN A 247 4.14 13.65 -6.23
N THR A 248 2.85 13.99 -6.24
CA THR A 248 2.03 14.07 -5.02
C THR A 248 1.95 12.72 -4.28
N ASN A 249 1.81 11.61 -5.00
CA ASN A 249 1.84 10.27 -4.40
C ASN A 249 3.25 9.93 -3.89
N MET A 250 4.28 10.24 -4.68
CA MET A 250 5.66 9.96 -4.29
C MET A 250 6.06 10.74 -3.04
N ASN A 251 5.68 12.00 -2.92
CA ASN A 251 5.93 12.81 -1.72
C ASN A 251 5.23 12.22 -0.48
N ALA A 252 4.00 11.73 -0.61
CA ALA A 252 3.33 11.03 0.49
C ALA A 252 4.12 9.78 0.93
N ILE A 253 4.60 8.97 -0.02
CA ILE A 253 5.45 7.81 0.25
C ILE A 253 6.74 8.24 0.96
N ILE A 254 7.43 9.26 0.43
CA ILE A 254 8.66 9.83 1.02
C ILE A 254 8.43 10.26 2.46
N HIS A 255 7.36 11.00 2.75
CA HIS A 255 7.03 11.43 4.12
C HIS A 255 6.79 10.26 5.07
N ALA A 256 6.18 9.17 4.60
CA ALA A 256 6.02 7.99 5.43
C ALA A 256 7.35 7.25 5.63
N LEU A 257 8.23 7.21 4.63
CA LEU A 257 9.57 6.63 4.75
C LEU A 257 10.48 7.40 5.72
N GLN A 258 10.40 8.73 5.75
CA GLN A 258 11.12 9.57 6.72
C GLN A 258 10.84 9.17 8.17
N LYS A 259 9.67 8.61 8.44
CA LYS A 259 9.25 8.15 9.78
C LYS A 259 9.75 6.74 10.13
N ILE A 260 10.51 6.10 9.24
CA ILE A 260 11.07 4.75 9.44
C ILE A 260 12.60 4.89 9.57
N PRO A 261 13.14 5.06 10.79
CA PRO A 261 14.58 5.35 10.99
C PRO A 261 15.48 4.14 10.69
N THR A 262 14.92 2.94 10.64
CA THR A 262 15.65 1.69 10.39
C THR A 262 16.01 1.49 8.92
N LEU A 263 15.52 2.34 8.03
CA LEU A 263 15.68 2.19 6.59
C LEU A 263 17.15 2.34 6.19
N ARG A 264 17.67 1.34 5.46
CA ARG A 264 19.06 1.27 4.98
C ARG A 264 19.15 1.11 3.48
N LYS A 265 18.14 0.54 2.83
CA LYS A 265 18.13 0.35 1.37
C LYS A 265 16.84 0.86 0.77
N ILE A 266 16.94 1.80 -0.17
CA ILE A 266 15.83 2.28 -0.99
C ILE A 266 16.12 1.90 -2.44
N GLN A 267 15.13 1.29 -3.09
CA GLN A 267 15.18 0.96 -4.51
C GLN A 267 13.95 1.51 -5.22
N VAL A 268 14.13 2.21 -6.33
CA VAL A 268 13.02 2.81 -7.10
C VAL A 268 13.11 2.49 -8.58
N GLN A 269 11.96 2.42 -9.23
CA GLN A 269 11.82 2.44 -10.69
C GLN A 269 10.61 3.33 -11.02
N LEU A 270 10.88 4.51 -11.55
CA LEU A 270 9.88 5.54 -11.85
C LEU A 270 9.63 5.72 -13.34
N ALA A 271 10.53 5.21 -14.19
CA ALA A 271 10.40 5.17 -15.63
C ALA A 271 10.06 3.73 -16.11
N PRO A 272 9.56 3.57 -17.35
CA PRO A 272 9.38 2.25 -17.92
C PRO A 272 10.73 1.52 -18.00
N GLY A 273 10.80 0.32 -17.44
CA GLY A 273 11.98 -0.52 -17.58
C GLY A 273 12.05 -1.18 -18.96
N PRO A 274 13.16 -1.89 -19.27
CA PRO A 274 13.33 -2.59 -20.55
C PRO A 274 12.25 -3.67 -20.81
N GLU A 275 11.57 -4.12 -19.77
CA GLU A 275 10.44 -5.03 -19.85
C GLU A 275 9.15 -4.39 -20.42
N ASN A 276 9.10 -3.06 -20.53
CA ASN A 276 7.91 -2.32 -20.93
C ASN A 276 8.17 -1.34 -22.08
N ASP A 277 7.53 -1.59 -23.23
CA ASP A 277 7.56 -0.76 -24.44
C ASP A 277 6.53 0.39 -24.43
N LEU A 278 6.23 0.91 -23.23
CA LEU A 278 5.12 1.82 -22.95
C LEU A 278 5.20 3.12 -23.75
N LEU A 279 6.40 3.72 -23.80
CA LEU A 279 6.64 4.97 -24.53
C LEU A 279 6.72 4.80 -26.04
N SER A 280 7.11 3.62 -26.51
CA SER A 280 7.18 3.30 -27.95
C SER A 280 5.84 2.91 -28.57
N THR A 281 4.79 2.72 -27.76
CA THR A 281 3.46 2.30 -28.24
C THR A 281 2.46 3.45 -28.14
N PRO A 282 2.12 4.14 -29.26
CA PRO A 282 1.21 5.30 -29.22
C PRO A 282 -0.17 4.99 -28.64
N LYS A 283 -0.66 3.76 -28.82
CA LYS A 283 -1.94 3.32 -28.24
C LYS A 283 -1.91 3.26 -26.71
N ARG A 284 -0.76 2.98 -26.09
CA ARG A 284 -0.60 2.90 -24.63
C ARG A 284 -0.37 4.27 -24.01
N LEU A 285 0.27 5.18 -24.74
CA LEU A 285 0.42 6.59 -24.33
C LEU A 285 -0.91 7.35 -24.36
N GLY A 286 -1.82 6.98 -25.28
CA GLY A 286 -3.14 7.59 -25.36
C GLY A 286 -3.06 9.06 -25.74
N ARG A 287 -3.59 9.94 -24.88
CA ARG A 287 -3.54 11.41 -25.03
C ARG A 287 -2.54 12.07 -24.08
N ALA A 288 -1.80 11.29 -23.30
CA ALA A 288 -0.81 11.81 -22.36
C ALA A 288 0.28 12.59 -23.12
N GLN A 289 0.63 13.77 -22.60
CA GLN A 289 1.76 14.52 -23.13
C GLN A 289 3.05 14.02 -22.50
N SER A 290 4.07 13.74 -23.32
CA SER A 290 5.34 13.24 -22.79
C SER A 290 6.00 14.23 -21.83
N SER A 291 5.80 15.53 -22.01
CA SER A 291 6.32 16.58 -21.12
C SER A 291 5.75 16.47 -19.71
N ASP A 292 4.46 16.14 -19.57
CA ASP A 292 3.81 15.98 -18.27
C ASP A 292 4.37 14.78 -17.51
N LEU A 293 4.62 13.67 -18.23
CA LEU A 293 5.22 12.45 -17.65
C LEU A 293 6.60 12.73 -17.05
N TRP A 294 7.47 13.39 -17.83
CA TRP A 294 8.83 13.71 -17.40
C TRP A 294 8.86 14.82 -16.34
N LEU A 295 7.90 15.75 -16.35
CA LEU A 295 7.76 16.75 -15.29
C LEU A 295 7.46 16.09 -13.94
N GLU A 296 6.50 15.16 -13.89
CA GLU A 296 6.17 14.41 -12.67
C GLU A 296 7.34 13.51 -12.23
N TRP A 297 8.03 12.87 -13.17
CA TRP A 297 9.23 12.07 -12.90
C TRP A 297 10.34 12.89 -12.25
N ASN A 298 10.62 14.09 -12.79
CA ASN A 298 11.59 15.03 -12.20
C ASN A 298 11.18 15.47 -10.80
N GLY A 299 9.88 15.73 -10.58
CA GLY A 299 9.34 16.01 -9.26
C GLY A 299 9.61 14.89 -8.26
N CYS A 300 9.40 13.64 -8.68
CA CYS A 300 9.65 12.47 -7.84
C CYS A 300 11.14 12.31 -7.46
N TYR A 301 12.06 12.49 -8.41
CA TYR A 301 13.50 12.41 -8.13
C TYR A 301 14.00 13.57 -7.26
N SER A 302 13.45 14.77 -7.45
CA SER A 302 13.71 15.91 -6.56
C SER A 302 13.29 15.58 -5.12
N GLY A 303 12.09 15.03 -4.93
CA GLY A 303 11.63 14.57 -3.61
C GLY A 303 12.51 13.46 -3.01
N LEU A 304 12.94 12.49 -3.83
CA LEU A 304 13.86 11.44 -3.41
C LEU A 304 15.23 11.98 -3.01
N ALA A 305 15.78 12.94 -3.76
CA ALA A 305 17.01 13.61 -3.39
C ALA A 305 16.85 14.33 -2.04
N GLY A 306 15.73 15.01 -1.83
CA GLY A 306 15.35 15.60 -0.54
C GLY A 306 15.34 14.58 0.60
N LEU A 307 14.76 13.38 0.38
CA LEU A 307 14.79 12.28 1.36
C LEU A 307 16.23 11.87 1.71
N LEU A 308 17.06 11.64 0.68
CA LEU A 308 18.44 11.19 0.83
C LEU A 308 19.36 12.24 1.49
N GLY A 309 19.01 13.52 1.37
CA GLY A 309 19.74 14.63 1.99
C GLY A 309 19.26 15.01 3.39
N THR A 310 18.00 14.73 3.74
CA THR A 310 17.41 15.12 5.04
C THR A 310 17.41 14.01 6.08
N GLN A 311 17.20 12.75 5.66
CA GLN A 311 17.18 11.62 6.58
C GLN A 311 18.60 11.15 6.90
N GLU A 312 18.86 10.86 8.16
CA GLU A 312 20.14 10.32 8.61
C GLU A 312 20.28 8.84 8.21
N PHE A 313 20.84 8.61 7.02
CA PHE A 313 21.24 7.28 6.58
C PHE A 313 22.59 6.89 7.20
N GLY A 314 22.63 5.73 7.85
CA GLY A 314 23.87 5.19 8.40
C GLY A 314 24.85 4.76 7.30
N ASP A 315 26.12 4.67 7.66
CA ASP A 315 27.19 4.23 6.76
C ASP A 315 26.87 2.87 6.11
N GLY A 316 27.11 2.76 4.80
CA GLY A 316 26.79 1.57 4.01
C GLY A 316 25.32 1.46 3.56
N SER A 317 24.46 2.44 3.87
CA SER A 317 23.11 2.52 3.30
C SER A 317 23.16 2.63 1.77
N LYS A 318 22.15 2.12 1.08
CA LYS A 318 22.12 1.99 -0.38
C LYS A 318 20.90 2.66 -0.98
N PHE A 319 21.12 3.47 -2.00
CA PHE A 319 20.09 3.95 -2.91
C PHE A 319 20.29 3.28 -4.28
N VAL A 320 19.21 2.77 -4.87
CA VAL A 320 19.25 2.11 -6.19
C VAL A 320 18.12 2.66 -7.06
N SER A 321 18.48 3.22 -8.21
CA SER A 321 17.55 3.56 -9.28
C SER A 321 17.64 2.53 -10.40
N ASN A 322 16.53 1.87 -10.68
CA ASN A 322 16.41 0.96 -11.82
C ASN A 322 16.15 1.72 -13.15
N ASP A 323 15.92 3.04 -13.10
CA ASP A 323 15.65 3.85 -14.29
C ASP A 323 16.92 4.11 -15.11
N CYS A 324 18.09 3.93 -14.50
CA CYS A 324 19.37 4.15 -15.17
C CYS A 324 19.66 3.20 -16.34
N GLY A 325 18.75 2.26 -16.68
CA GLY A 325 18.89 1.41 -17.87
C GLY A 325 18.97 2.19 -19.18
N GLU A 326 18.35 3.37 -19.24
CA GLU A 326 18.45 4.29 -20.36
C GLU A 326 19.47 5.40 -20.08
N LYS A 327 20.35 5.69 -21.06
CA LYS A 327 21.51 6.57 -20.86
C LYS A 327 21.16 8.01 -20.51
N GLU A 328 20.12 8.57 -21.11
CA GLU A 328 19.74 9.98 -20.84
C GLU A 328 19.10 10.09 -19.46
N VAL A 329 18.17 9.18 -19.14
CA VAL A 329 17.56 9.08 -17.79
C VAL A 329 18.62 8.83 -16.72
N ALA A 330 19.62 8.00 -16.99
CA ALA A 330 20.73 7.76 -16.07
C ALA A 330 21.51 9.04 -15.73
N LYS A 331 21.77 9.92 -16.71
CA LYS A 331 22.45 11.19 -16.45
C LYS A 331 21.62 12.09 -15.56
N GLU A 332 20.32 12.21 -15.82
CA GLU A 332 19.43 13.04 -14.99
C GLU A 332 19.37 12.53 -13.55
N VAL A 333 19.29 11.21 -13.33
CA VAL A 333 19.36 10.64 -11.98
C VAL A 333 20.71 10.93 -11.31
N GLU A 334 21.81 10.84 -12.07
CA GLU A 334 23.15 11.17 -11.56
C GLU A 334 23.25 12.64 -11.12
N GLU A 335 22.70 13.58 -11.89
CA GLU A 335 22.67 15.01 -11.55
C GLU A 335 21.95 15.27 -10.21
N TYR A 336 20.85 14.58 -9.92
CA TYR A 336 20.16 14.69 -8.63
C TYR A 336 21.05 14.24 -7.46
N ILE A 337 21.81 13.16 -7.61
CA ILE A 337 22.71 12.67 -6.55
C ILE A 337 23.97 13.53 -6.44
N GLU A 338 24.51 14.02 -7.56
CA GLU A 338 25.62 14.98 -7.56
C GLU A 338 25.25 16.28 -6.87
N SER A 339 24.00 16.75 -6.99
CA SER A 339 23.51 17.90 -6.25
C SER A 339 23.60 17.70 -4.73
N LEU A 340 23.38 16.47 -4.23
CA LEU A 340 23.54 16.13 -2.82
C LEU A 340 25.02 16.11 -2.41
N GLN A 341 25.89 15.59 -3.25
CA GLN A 341 27.34 15.62 -3.03
C GLN A 341 27.88 17.04 -2.95
N ASN A 342 27.39 17.93 -3.82
CA ASN A 342 27.72 19.36 -3.81
C ASN A 342 27.21 20.05 -2.53
N ARG A 343 26.08 19.57 -1.99
CA ARG A 343 25.54 19.92 -0.67
C ARG A 343 26.24 19.18 0.48
N GLY A 344 27.40 18.57 0.23
CA GLY A 344 28.25 18.00 1.27
C GLY A 344 27.79 16.65 1.80
N GLN A 345 26.80 16.02 1.17
CA GLN A 345 26.34 14.68 1.55
C GLN A 345 27.18 13.60 0.86
N GLY A 346 27.78 12.73 1.66
CA GLY A 346 28.63 11.65 1.20
C GLY A 346 27.85 10.47 0.61
N TRP A 347 27.32 10.63 -0.61
CA TRP A 347 26.76 9.54 -1.41
C TRP A 347 27.71 9.19 -2.54
N ARG A 348 28.34 8.01 -2.52
CA ARG A 348 29.27 7.57 -3.57
C ARG A 348 28.62 6.59 -4.54
N LYS A 349 28.97 6.68 -5.82
CA LYS A 349 28.49 5.74 -6.84
C LYS A 349 29.05 4.33 -6.58
N ASP A 350 28.19 3.30 -6.62
CA ASP A 350 28.48 1.87 -6.39
C ASP A 350 27.96 1.03 -7.56
N GLY A 351 28.46 1.32 -8.76
CA GLY A 351 28.03 0.65 -9.99
C GLY A 351 26.92 1.40 -10.71
N HIS A 352 26.17 0.65 -11.54
CA HIS A 352 25.19 1.22 -12.44
C HIS A 352 23.87 1.50 -11.71
N GLY A 353 23.47 2.79 -11.64
CA GLY A 353 22.24 3.22 -10.97
C GLY A 353 22.21 2.93 -9.47
N ALA A 354 23.36 2.81 -8.81
CA ALA A 354 23.45 2.51 -7.39
C ALA A 354 24.43 3.44 -6.69
N TRP A 355 24.08 3.84 -5.46
CA TRP A 355 24.88 4.71 -4.62
C TRP A 355 24.90 4.18 -3.19
N ILE A 356 26.06 4.32 -2.54
CA ILE A 356 26.29 3.97 -1.13
C ILE A 356 26.50 5.25 -0.33
N ARG A 357 25.87 5.32 0.85
CA ARG A 357 26.16 6.33 1.86
C ARG A 357 27.52 6.05 2.50
N ASP A 358 28.41 7.01 2.40
CA ASP A 358 29.74 7.03 3.03
C ASP A 358 29.89 8.32 3.84
N THR A 359 29.71 8.22 5.15
CA THR A 359 29.74 9.38 6.08
C THR A 359 31.10 10.06 6.15
N ARG A 360 32.16 9.40 5.68
CA ARG A 360 33.51 9.99 5.65
C ARG A 360 33.70 11.01 4.54
N LEU A 361 32.79 11.01 3.56
CA LEU A 361 32.78 11.96 2.46
C LEU A 361 31.93 13.20 2.76
N ASP A 362 31.34 13.27 3.96
CA ASP A 362 30.55 14.42 4.37
C ASP A 362 31.45 15.65 4.51
N GLN A 363 31.04 16.76 3.93
CA GLN A 363 31.71 18.05 4.07
C GLN A 363 30.86 18.93 4.99
N GLU A 364 31.50 19.61 5.93
CA GLU A 364 30.84 20.63 6.75
C GLU A 364 30.46 21.81 5.84
N ILE A 365 29.19 21.89 5.44
CA ILE A 365 28.64 23.08 4.79
C ILE A 365 28.17 24.03 5.89
N GLY A 366 28.61 25.29 5.80
CA GLY A 366 28.23 26.35 6.74
C GLY A 366 26.72 26.62 6.78
N PRO A 367 26.21 27.24 7.84
CA PRO A 367 24.78 27.23 8.22
C PRO A 367 23.82 28.04 7.34
N ASP A 368 24.22 28.59 6.18
CA ASP A 368 23.42 29.58 5.45
C ASP A 368 22.49 29.02 4.34
N GLU A 369 22.50 27.73 4.02
CA GLU A 369 21.66 27.18 2.92
C GLU A 369 20.58 26.17 3.35
N HIS A 370 20.55 25.75 4.63
CA HIS A 370 19.65 24.68 5.09
C HIS A 370 18.22 25.11 5.42
N VAL A 371 17.95 26.41 5.60
CA VAL A 371 16.70 26.88 6.22
C VAL A 371 15.62 27.26 5.19
N GLU A 372 15.97 27.77 4.02
CA GLU A 372 14.96 28.31 3.08
C GLU A 372 14.15 27.23 2.34
N ASP A 373 14.75 26.09 1.97
CA ASP A 373 14.06 25.05 1.21
C ASP A 373 13.19 24.13 2.08
N ALA A 374 13.61 23.83 3.31
CA ALA A 374 12.88 22.95 4.21
C ALA A 374 11.61 23.61 4.78
N GLU A 375 11.69 24.90 5.13
CA GLU A 375 10.51 25.67 5.55
C GLU A 375 9.54 25.91 4.39
N SER A 376 10.04 26.11 3.17
CA SER A 376 9.22 26.26 1.96
C SER A 376 8.44 24.97 1.63
N ALA A 377 9.11 23.81 1.70
CA ALA A 377 8.47 22.51 1.50
C ALA A 377 7.44 22.20 2.61
N LEU A 378 7.75 22.48 3.87
CA LEU A 378 6.84 22.32 5.00
C LEU A 378 5.62 23.27 4.89
N HIS A 379 5.84 24.51 4.43
CA HIS A 379 4.78 25.50 4.23
C HIS A 379 3.83 25.11 3.08
N GLN A 380 4.35 24.59 1.97
CA GLN A 380 3.51 24.07 0.88
C GLN A 380 2.72 22.81 1.30
N LEU A 381 3.28 21.95 2.15
CA LEU A 381 2.58 20.80 2.72
C LEU A 381 1.49 21.19 3.73
N MET A 382 1.74 22.21 4.56
CA MET A 382 0.72 22.75 5.47
C MET A 382 -0.43 23.39 4.70
N LEU A 383 -0.14 24.09 3.59
CA LEU A 383 -1.15 24.63 2.69
C LEU A 383 -1.95 23.51 1.99
N ALA A 384 -1.31 22.43 1.54
CA ALA A 384 -1.99 21.28 0.95
C ALA A 384 -2.87 20.53 1.97
N ALA A 385 -2.38 20.32 3.19
CA ALA A 385 -3.13 19.67 4.26
C ALA A 385 -4.32 20.51 4.77
N ALA A 386 -4.17 21.84 4.81
CA ALA A 386 -5.26 22.76 5.17
C ALA A 386 -6.37 22.80 4.09
N HIS A 387 -6.00 22.60 2.82
CA HIS A 387 -6.95 22.54 1.71
C HIS A 387 -7.70 21.20 1.64
N GLU A 388 -7.10 20.09 2.13
CA GLU A 388 -7.71 18.77 2.19
C GLU A 388 -8.72 18.60 3.37
N LEU A 389 -8.64 19.44 4.42
CA LEU A 389 -9.49 19.31 5.63
C LEU A 389 -10.77 20.17 5.64
N GLY A 390 -11.05 20.93 4.58
CA GLY A 390 -12.19 21.85 4.54
C GLY A 390 -11.96 23.07 5.42
N GLY A 391 -11.96 24.25 4.79
CA GLY A 391 -11.47 25.53 5.34
C GLY A 391 -12.18 26.13 6.56
N ASP A 392 -12.99 25.39 7.32
CA ASP A 392 -13.70 25.91 8.50
C ASP A 392 -13.11 25.45 9.85
N SER A 393 -12.10 24.57 9.87
CA SER A 393 -11.54 24.05 11.13
C SER A 393 -10.27 24.78 11.61
N TYR A 394 -9.60 25.56 10.75
CA TYR A 394 -8.35 26.27 11.11
C TYR A 394 -8.58 27.54 11.97
N GLN A 395 -9.77 28.15 11.94
CA GLN A 395 -10.08 29.32 12.78
C GLN A 395 -10.43 28.97 14.24
N VAL A 396 -10.75 27.71 14.54
CA VAL A 396 -11.17 27.32 15.91
C VAL A 396 -9.97 26.99 16.81
N LEU A 397 -8.88 26.49 16.25
CA LEU A 397 -7.67 26.16 17.04
C LEU A 397 -6.77 27.38 17.30
N HIS A 398 -6.78 28.38 16.41
CA HIS A 398 -6.00 29.60 16.63
C HIS A 398 -6.65 30.55 17.66
N ASN A 399 -7.98 30.55 17.78
CA ASN A 399 -8.70 31.36 18.76
C ASN A 399 -8.71 30.79 20.19
N GLN A 400 -8.36 29.51 20.40
CA GLN A 400 -8.28 28.93 21.75
C GLN A 400 -6.90 29.11 22.41
N ASN A 401 -5.84 29.36 21.64
CA ASN A 401 -4.51 29.63 22.18
C ASN A 401 -4.24 31.12 22.47
N GLU A 402 -5.03 32.04 21.92
CA GLU A 402 -4.93 33.47 22.26
C GLU A 402 -5.79 33.90 23.46
N GLN A 403 -6.75 33.07 23.89
CA GLN A 403 -7.59 33.36 25.08
C GLN A 403 -7.09 32.76 26.40
N SER A 404 -5.95 32.06 26.43
CA SER A 404 -5.36 31.53 27.67
C SER A 404 -4.09 32.26 28.16
N THR A 405 -3.73 33.39 27.54
CA THR A 405 -2.53 34.17 27.96
C THR A 405 -2.87 35.55 28.55
N ASP A 406 -4.15 35.84 28.76
CA ASP A 406 -4.62 37.03 29.49
C ASP A 406 -5.75 36.64 30.44
N MET A 407 -5.41 35.98 31.56
CA MET A 407 -6.05 36.12 32.88
C MET A 407 -5.42 35.15 33.90
N ILE A 408 -4.62 35.73 34.81
CA ILE A 408 -4.24 35.27 36.18
C ILE A 408 -3.48 33.94 36.30
#